data_AF-A0A367EHK6-F1
#
_entry.id   AF-A0A367EHK6-F1
#
_cell.length_a   1.000
_cell.length_b   1.000
_cell.length_c   1.000
_cell.angle_alpha   90.00
_cell.angle_beta   90.00
_cell.angle_gamma   90.00
#
_symmetry.space_group_name_H-M   'P 1'
#
loop_
_entity.id
_entity.type
_entity.pdbx_description
1 polymer ?
#
loop_
_entity_poly.entity_id
_entity_poly.type
_entity_poly.pdbx_seq_one_letter_code
_entity_poly.pdbx_strand_id
1 'polypeptide(L)'
;MADNALSDAAEQEKKCCWRQGATPAWTSKKLGLRIPQEATDRRAGFKEGSRYDTALLVFTLPEDEAKAYVERMVPPDSELLSNTEPQEGGYPSTAPFSRLKLPEPEKLTKGMRKVYLVPGDTDSAPESRRLRHSVHFYEHAFERTRIYIRAVIE
;
A
#
# COMPACT_ATOMS: atom_id res chain seq x y z
N MET A 1 -0.79 31.81 14.01
CA MET A 1 -2.08 31.75 13.26
C MET A 1 -1.95 31.04 11.92
N ALA A 2 -0.86 31.23 11.15
CA ALA A 2 -0.63 30.48 9.91
C ALA A 2 -0.44 28.95 10.11
N ASP A 3 0.23 28.52 11.18
CA ASP A 3 0.46 27.08 11.45
C ASP A 3 -0.82 26.29 11.74
N ASN A 4 -1.82 26.91 12.38
CA ASN A 4 -3.12 26.25 12.62
C ASN A 4 -3.89 26.08 11.30
N ALA A 5 -3.91 27.09 10.44
CA ALA A 5 -4.61 27.02 9.16
C ALA A 5 -4.00 25.97 8.21
N LEU A 6 -2.68 25.84 8.20
CA LEU A 6 -1.98 24.78 7.44
C LEU A 6 -2.25 23.39 8.01
N SER A 7 -2.34 23.27 9.35
CA SER A 7 -2.67 22.01 10.02
C SER A 7 -4.11 21.57 9.74
N ASP A 8 -5.07 22.49 9.80
CA ASP A 8 -6.48 22.23 9.51
C ASP A 8 -6.69 21.83 8.04
N ALA A 9 -5.99 22.51 7.11
CA ALA A 9 -6.03 22.15 5.69
C ALA A 9 -5.46 20.74 5.43
N ALA A 10 -4.33 20.39 6.05
CA ALA A 10 -3.73 19.06 5.93
C ALA A 10 -4.61 17.96 6.56
N GLU A 11 -5.28 18.25 7.69
CA GLU A 11 -6.26 17.34 8.27
C GLU A 11 -7.49 17.17 7.39
N GLN A 12 -8.01 18.25 6.83
CA GLN A 12 -9.16 18.22 5.95
C GLN A 12 -8.84 17.48 4.65
N GLU A 13 -7.64 17.64 4.10
CA GLU A 13 -7.18 16.90 2.95
C GLU A 13 -7.13 15.39 3.24
N LYS A 14 -6.64 14.98 4.42
CA LYS A 14 -6.64 13.55 4.83
C LYS A 14 -8.06 12.96 4.95
N LYS A 15 -9.03 13.77 5.39
CA LYS A 15 -10.43 13.36 5.60
C LYS A 15 -11.25 13.40 4.31
N CYS A 16 -10.94 14.33 3.41
CA CYS A 16 -11.68 14.55 2.17
C CYS A 16 -11.41 13.50 1.09
N CYS A 17 -12.36 13.45 0.16
CA CYS A 17 -12.14 13.07 -1.22
C CYS A 17 -11.91 11.56 -1.39
N TRP A 18 -12.41 10.77 -0.44
CA TRP A 18 -12.43 9.31 -0.54
C TRP A 18 -13.63 8.86 -1.35
N ARG A 19 -13.38 8.07 -2.39
CA ARG A 19 -14.41 7.43 -3.18
C ARG A 19 -15.24 6.48 -2.32
N GLN A 20 -16.56 6.67 -2.32
CA GLN A 20 -17.46 5.72 -1.68
C GLN A 20 -17.47 4.39 -2.45
N GLY A 21 -17.42 3.28 -1.72
CA GLY A 21 -17.51 1.94 -2.31
C GLY A 21 -16.26 1.47 -3.07
N ALA A 22 -15.08 2.03 -2.83
CA ALA A 22 -13.83 1.48 -3.34
C ALA A 22 -13.59 0.06 -2.77
N THR A 23 -13.89 -0.98 -3.56
CA THR A 23 -13.75 -2.38 -3.13
C THR A 23 -12.35 -2.92 -3.43
N PRO A 24 -11.88 -3.96 -2.71
CA PRO A 24 -10.61 -4.62 -3.02
C PRO A 24 -10.51 -5.11 -4.47
N ALA A 25 -11.58 -5.71 -5.01
CA ALA A 25 -11.59 -6.20 -6.39
C ALA A 25 -11.50 -5.06 -7.42
N TRP A 26 -12.17 -3.94 -7.17
CA TRP A 26 -12.08 -2.77 -8.05
C TRP A 26 -10.69 -2.14 -8.00
N THR A 27 -10.13 -1.95 -6.80
CA THR A 27 -8.79 -1.37 -6.62
C THR A 27 -7.71 -2.27 -7.20
N SER A 28 -7.79 -3.59 -6.99
CA SER A 28 -6.80 -4.51 -7.56
C SER A 28 -6.81 -4.49 -9.09
N LYS A 29 -8.01 -4.43 -9.71
CA LYS A 29 -8.15 -4.24 -11.16
C LYS A 29 -7.56 -2.92 -11.64
N LYS A 30 -7.75 -1.83 -10.89
CA LYS A 30 -7.18 -0.51 -11.20
C LYS A 30 -5.64 -0.56 -11.15
N LEU A 31 -5.06 -1.28 -10.21
CA LEU A 31 -3.61 -1.45 -10.06
C LEU A 31 -2.99 -2.49 -11.01
N GLY A 32 -3.81 -3.38 -11.59
CA GLY A 32 -3.32 -4.52 -12.39
C GLY A 32 -2.86 -5.72 -11.55
N LEU A 33 -3.31 -5.80 -10.30
CA LEU A 33 -2.91 -6.83 -9.33
C LEU A 33 -4.00 -7.86 -9.10
N ARG A 34 -3.60 -9.10 -8.85
CA ARG A 34 -4.47 -10.17 -8.37
C ARG A 34 -4.38 -10.26 -6.85
N ILE A 35 -5.54 -10.30 -6.21
CA ILE A 35 -5.64 -10.68 -4.79
C ILE A 35 -5.69 -12.21 -4.75
N PRO A 36 -4.78 -12.90 -4.05
CA PRO A 36 -4.82 -14.36 -3.95
C PRO A 36 -6.14 -14.87 -3.35
N GLN A 37 -6.53 -16.09 -3.67
CA GLN A 37 -7.83 -16.64 -3.28
C GLN A 37 -7.94 -16.81 -1.76
N GLU A 38 -6.82 -17.15 -1.12
CA GLU A 38 -6.59 -17.40 0.30
C GLU A 38 -6.52 -16.09 1.12
N ALA A 39 -6.52 -14.95 0.43
CA ALA A 39 -6.48 -13.65 1.05
C ALA A 39 -7.72 -13.41 1.92
N THR A 40 -7.48 -13.01 3.15
CA THR A 40 -8.48 -12.60 4.14
C THR A 40 -8.29 -11.12 4.48
N ASP A 41 -9.17 -10.55 5.31
CA ASP A 41 -9.09 -9.14 5.75
C ASP A 41 -8.85 -8.14 4.59
N ARG A 42 -9.57 -8.35 3.48
CA ARG A 42 -9.39 -7.57 2.25
C ARG A 42 -9.99 -6.19 2.45
N ARG A 43 -9.16 -5.14 2.41
CA ARG A 43 -9.58 -3.74 2.56
C ARG A 43 -9.02 -2.92 1.41
N ALA A 44 -9.77 -1.92 1.00
CA ALA A 44 -9.29 -0.98 0.00
C ALA A 44 -9.82 0.42 0.29
N GLY A 45 -9.09 1.40 -0.20
CA GLY A 45 -9.48 2.79 -0.23
C GLY A 45 -9.01 3.42 -1.53
N PHE A 46 -9.74 4.41 -2.01
CA PHE A 46 -9.33 5.20 -3.14
C PHE A 46 -9.61 6.65 -2.82
N LYS A 47 -8.55 7.46 -2.85
CA LYS A 47 -8.63 8.88 -2.61
C LYS A 47 -8.48 9.59 -3.95
N GLU A 48 -9.49 10.35 -4.31
CA GLU A 48 -9.47 11.26 -5.45
C GLU A 48 -8.72 12.53 -4.99
N GLY A 49 -7.65 12.88 -5.69
CA GLY A 49 -6.82 14.04 -5.35
C GLY A 49 -6.85 15.10 -6.44
N SER A 50 -6.54 16.35 -6.07
CA SER A 50 -6.49 17.45 -7.05
C SER A 50 -5.35 17.32 -8.05
N ARG A 51 -4.24 16.68 -7.65
CA ARG A 51 -3.07 16.43 -8.50
C ARG A 51 -2.92 14.96 -8.88
N TYR A 52 -3.11 14.07 -7.91
CA TYR A 52 -2.96 12.63 -8.11
C TYR A 52 -3.99 11.88 -7.29
N ASP A 53 -4.54 10.83 -7.87
CA ASP A 53 -5.36 9.87 -7.14
C ASP A 53 -4.43 8.94 -6.35
N THR A 54 -4.92 8.39 -5.23
CA THR A 54 -4.16 7.40 -4.45
C THR A 54 -5.01 6.18 -4.15
N ALA A 55 -4.51 5.01 -4.52
CA ALA A 55 -5.12 3.73 -4.23
C ALA A 55 -4.43 3.04 -3.05
N LEU A 56 -5.23 2.54 -2.11
CA LEU A 56 -4.81 1.68 -1.02
C LEU A 56 -5.44 0.29 -1.21
N LEU A 57 -4.62 -0.75 -1.13
CA LEU A 57 -5.07 -2.14 -1.10
C LEU A 57 -4.35 -2.88 0.02
N VAL A 58 -5.11 -3.62 0.82
CA VAL A 58 -4.59 -4.42 1.93
C VAL A 58 -5.29 -5.77 1.96
N PHE A 59 -4.54 -6.82 2.26
CA PHE A 59 -5.07 -8.14 2.56
C PHE A 59 -4.08 -8.95 3.40
N THR A 60 -4.55 -10.03 4.02
CA THR A 60 -3.73 -10.94 4.83
C THR A 60 -3.69 -12.34 4.23
N LEU A 61 -2.51 -12.95 4.24
CA LEU A 61 -2.25 -14.29 3.70
C LEU A 61 -1.68 -15.22 4.78
N PRO A 62 -1.86 -16.55 4.66
CA PRO A 62 -0.98 -17.51 5.32
C PRO A 62 0.49 -17.25 4.95
N GLU A 63 1.42 -17.66 5.80
CA GLU A 63 2.86 -17.40 5.60
C GLU A 63 3.37 -17.93 4.24
N ASP A 64 3.07 -19.19 3.91
CA ASP A 64 3.51 -19.81 2.65
C ASP A 64 2.94 -19.11 1.41
N GLU A 65 1.66 -18.74 1.46
CA GLU A 65 1.00 -17.99 0.38
C GLU A 65 1.55 -16.57 0.24
N ALA A 66 1.91 -15.94 1.36
CA ALA A 66 2.54 -14.63 1.34
C ALA A 66 3.92 -14.69 0.71
N LYS A 67 4.73 -15.69 1.08
CA LYS A 67 6.04 -15.94 0.47
C LYS A 67 5.92 -16.15 -1.04
N ALA A 68 5.02 -17.04 -1.46
CA ALA A 68 4.76 -17.28 -2.88
C ALA A 68 4.25 -16.02 -3.61
N TYR A 69 3.44 -15.19 -2.95
CA TYR A 69 2.98 -13.93 -3.52
C TYR A 69 4.12 -12.92 -3.66
N VAL A 70 4.99 -12.78 -2.65
CA VAL A 70 6.16 -11.89 -2.68
C VAL A 70 7.15 -12.29 -3.77
N GLU A 71 7.46 -13.58 -3.91
CA GLU A 71 8.34 -14.11 -4.98
C GLU A 71 7.80 -13.81 -6.39
N ARG A 72 6.48 -13.66 -6.54
CA ARG A 72 5.84 -13.30 -7.80
C ARG A 72 5.73 -11.78 -8.01
N MET A 73 5.82 -11.01 -6.94
CA MET A 73 5.69 -9.55 -6.91
C MET A 73 7.03 -8.82 -6.99
N VAL A 74 8.10 -9.41 -6.46
CA VAL A 74 9.40 -8.75 -6.35
C VAL A 74 10.37 -9.45 -7.30
N PRO A 75 11.01 -8.70 -8.24
CA PRO A 75 12.03 -9.26 -9.10
C PRO A 75 13.13 -9.98 -8.32
N PRO A 76 13.72 -11.08 -8.84
CA PRO A 76 14.78 -11.81 -8.14
C PRO A 76 16.00 -10.96 -7.77
N ASP A 77 16.30 -9.94 -8.57
CA ASP A 77 17.44 -9.02 -8.35
C ASP A 77 17.05 -7.80 -7.48
N SER A 78 15.83 -7.78 -6.94
CA SER A 78 15.35 -6.74 -6.02
C SER A 78 15.23 -7.28 -4.59
N GLU A 79 15.52 -6.43 -3.62
CA GLU A 79 15.45 -6.79 -2.20
C GLU A 79 14.30 -6.05 -1.50
N LEU A 80 13.57 -6.76 -0.63
CA LEU A 80 12.67 -6.11 0.31
C LEU A 80 13.48 -5.59 1.50
N LEU A 81 13.52 -4.27 1.65
CA LEU A 81 14.27 -3.61 2.70
C LEU A 81 13.51 -3.63 4.02
N SER A 82 14.21 -3.97 5.11
CA SER A 82 13.63 -3.86 6.46
C SER A 82 13.33 -2.40 6.81
N ASN A 83 12.31 -2.18 7.64
CA ASN A 83 12.00 -0.83 8.14
C ASN A 83 12.91 -0.46 9.33
N THR A 84 14.21 -0.24 9.06
CA THR A 84 15.25 0.04 10.07
C THR A 84 15.13 1.42 10.70
N GLU A 85 14.54 2.38 9.99
CA GLU A 85 14.25 3.74 10.45
C GLU A 85 12.74 3.97 10.41
N PRO A 86 12.00 3.51 11.45
CA PRO A 86 10.57 3.78 11.55
C PRO A 86 10.33 5.29 11.64
N GLN A 87 9.32 5.78 10.94
CA GLN A 87 9.01 7.20 10.99
C GLN A 87 8.24 7.53 12.27
N GLU A 88 8.96 8.03 13.28
CA GLU A 88 8.40 8.53 14.54
C GLU A 88 7.77 9.90 14.32
N GLY A 89 6.46 9.92 14.08
CA GLY A 89 5.66 11.14 14.00
C GLY A 89 4.97 11.32 12.66
N GLY A 90 3.65 11.52 12.72
CA GLY A 90 2.75 11.98 11.67
C GLY A 90 3.23 11.88 10.22
N TYR A 91 3.54 10.68 9.70
CA TYR A 91 3.78 10.49 8.26
C TYR A 91 2.61 11.16 7.53
N PRO A 92 2.85 12.26 6.80
CA PRO A 92 1.78 13.02 6.20
C PRO A 92 1.40 12.35 4.88
N SER A 93 1.08 11.05 4.93
CA SER A 93 0.36 10.47 3.82
C SER A 93 -0.99 11.18 3.75
N THR A 94 -1.25 11.77 2.60
CA THR A 94 -2.56 12.29 2.27
C THR A 94 -3.58 11.14 2.12
N ALA A 95 -3.11 9.89 1.94
CA ALA A 95 -3.90 8.66 1.91
C ALA A 95 -3.41 7.63 2.96
N PRO A 96 -3.71 7.87 4.26
CA PRO A 96 -3.21 7.01 5.34
C PRO A 96 -4.00 5.69 5.45
N PHE A 97 -3.31 4.58 5.78
CA PHE A 97 -3.96 3.28 6.02
C PHE A 97 -4.85 3.26 7.27
N SER A 98 -4.63 4.18 8.20
CA SER A 98 -5.53 4.40 9.35
C SER A 98 -6.97 4.69 8.95
N ARG A 99 -7.22 5.21 7.73
CA ARG A 99 -8.59 5.32 7.18
C ARG A 99 -9.29 3.97 7.04
N LEU A 100 -8.52 2.91 6.80
CA LEU A 100 -8.96 1.51 6.73
C LEU A 100 -8.91 0.81 8.09
N LYS A 101 -8.70 1.56 9.19
CA LYS A 101 -8.51 1.05 10.56
C LYS A 101 -7.31 0.09 10.66
N LEU A 102 -6.20 0.47 10.03
CA LEU A 102 -4.96 -0.28 10.02
C LEU A 102 -3.79 0.61 10.47
N PRO A 103 -2.73 0.03 11.06
CA PRO A 103 -1.51 0.78 11.33
C PRO A 103 -0.84 1.20 10.00
N GLU A 104 -0.09 2.30 10.04
CA GLU A 104 0.76 2.69 8.92
C GLU A 104 1.98 1.77 8.85
N PRO A 105 2.30 1.13 7.71
CA PRO A 105 3.44 0.22 7.60
C PRO A 105 4.77 0.91 7.90
N GLU A 106 4.90 2.21 7.63
CA GLU A 106 6.12 2.99 7.92
C GLU A 106 6.43 3.12 9.41
N LYS A 107 5.44 2.88 10.28
CA LYS A 107 5.60 2.95 11.75
C LYS A 107 5.90 1.58 12.39
N LEU A 108 5.85 0.50 11.61
CA LEU A 108 6.04 -0.86 12.11
C LEU A 108 7.54 -1.21 12.11
N THR A 109 8.07 -1.62 13.26
CA THR A 109 9.51 -1.89 13.46
C THR A 109 9.90 -3.37 13.39
N LYS A 110 8.93 -4.28 13.56
CA LYS A 110 9.16 -5.73 13.54
C LYS A 110 8.41 -6.37 12.40
N GLY A 111 9.05 -7.32 11.72
CA GLY A 111 8.44 -8.09 10.63
C GLY A 111 8.04 -7.26 9.40
N MET A 112 8.45 -5.99 9.32
CA MET A 112 8.05 -5.05 8.27
C MET A 112 9.16 -4.92 7.22
N ARG A 113 8.86 -5.31 5.99
CA ARG A 113 9.73 -5.11 4.81
C ARG A 113 9.02 -4.31 3.72
N LYS A 114 9.76 -3.55 2.92
CA LYS A 114 9.21 -2.68 1.88
C LYS A 114 10.05 -2.66 0.62
N VAL A 115 9.39 -2.44 -0.52
CA VAL A 115 10.03 -2.20 -1.82
C VAL A 115 9.15 -1.25 -2.64
N TYR A 116 9.78 -0.46 -3.49
CA TYR A 116 9.08 0.38 -4.47
C TYR A 116 9.17 -0.30 -5.84
N LEU A 117 8.02 -0.53 -6.48
CA LEU A 117 7.92 -1.26 -7.74
C LEU A 117 7.40 -0.32 -8.82
N VAL A 118 8.08 -0.29 -9.96
CA VAL A 118 7.74 0.57 -11.11
C VAL A 118 7.35 -0.34 -12.30
N PRO A 119 6.26 -0.04 -13.02
CA PRO A 119 5.94 -0.74 -14.27
C PRO A 119 7.09 -0.68 -15.28
N GLY A 120 7.41 -1.81 -15.92
CA GLY A 120 8.56 -1.94 -16.84
C GLY A 120 9.86 -2.41 -16.17
N ASP A 121 10.14 -1.95 -14.95
CA ASP A 121 11.32 -2.40 -14.18
C ASP A 121 11.11 -3.76 -13.51
N THR A 122 9.90 -4.30 -13.59
CA THR A 122 9.46 -5.49 -12.85
C THR A 122 8.99 -6.63 -13.77
N ASP A 123 9.39 -6.59 -15.04
CA ASP A 123 8.96 -7.53 -16.09
C ASP A 123 9.37 -8.98 -15.84
N SER A 124 10.46 -9.18 -15.07
CA SER A 124 10.93 -10.51 -14.66
C SER A 124 10.06 -11.17 -13.59
N ALA A 125 9.21 -10.40 -12.89
CA ALA A 125 8.32 -10.91 -11.84
C ALA A 125 6.86 -11.03 -12.34
N PRO A 126 6.24 -12.24 -12.28
CA PRO A 126 4.96 -12.51 -12.95
C PRO A 126 3.75 -11.67 -12.55
N GLU A 127 3.71 -11.17 -11.31
CA GLU A 127 2.61 -10.36 -10.78
C GLU A 127 2.86 -8.87 -11.00
N SER A 128 4.06 -8.39 -10.68
CA SER A 128 4.44 -6.98 -10.84
C SER A 128 4.54 -6.52 -12.29
N ARG A 129 4.87 -7.40 -13.24
CA ARG A 129 4.80 -7.08 -14.69
C ARG A 129 3.41 -6.62 -15.16
N ARG A 130 2.36 -6.85 -14.36
CA ARG A 130 0.98 -6.43 -14.67
C ARG A 130 0.62 -5.08 -14.06
N LEU A 131 1.51 -4.51 -13.25
CA LEU A 131 1.29 -3.22 -12.60
C LEU A 131 1.00 -2.15 -13.64
N ARG A 132 -0.03 -1.35 -13.37
CA ARG A 132 -0.41 -0.20 -14.20
C ARG A 132 0.17 1.11 -13.70
N HIS A 133 0.58 1.12 -12.43
CA HIS A 133 1.09 2.29 -11.72
C HIS A 133 2.21 1.83 -10.78
N SER A 134 3.11 2.74 -10.45
CA SER A 134 4.13 2.48 -9.44
C SER A 134 3.50 2.30 -8.07
N VAL A 135 4.03 1.36 -7.30
CA VAL A 135 3.49 1.01 -5.98
C VAL A 135 4.58 0.96 -4.93
N HIS A 136 4.26 1.51 -3.77
CA HIS A 136 4.91 1.11 -2.54
C HIS A 136 4.29 -0.21 -2.07
N PHE A 137 5.10 -1.26 -2.07
CA PHE A 137 4.73 -2.59 -1.60
C PHE A 137 5.33 -2.83 -0.23
N TYR A 138 4.51 -3.34 0.67
CA TYR A 138 4.87 -3.57 2.06
C TYR A 138 4.40 -4.96 2.48
N GLU A 139 5.24 -5.65 3.23
CA GLU A 139 4.93 -6.93 3.83
C GLU A 139 5.20 -6.87 5.33
N HIS A 140 4.16 -7.14 6.12
CA HIS A 140 4.25 -7.20 7.57
C HIS A 140 3.94 -8.61 8.06
N ALA A 141 4.97 -9.35 8.45
CA ALA A 141 4.84 -10.66 9.08
C ALA A 141 4.46 -10.51 10.56
N PHE A 142 3.31 -11.11 10.93
CA PHE A 142 2.85 -11.33 12.30
C PHE A 142 2.28 -12.77 12.36
N GLU A 143 1.27 -13.06 13.18
CA GLU A 143 0.54 -14.34 13.16
C GLU A 143 0.10 -14.79 11.75
N ARG A 144 -0.12 -13.83 10.86
CA ARG A 144 -0.28 -13.99 9.40
C ARG A 144 0.59 -12.94 8.72
N THR A 145 0.68 -12.95 7.40
CA THR A 145 1.39 -11.87 6.69
C THR A 145 0.39 -10.90 6.09
N ARG A 146 0.49 -9.62 6.45
CA ARG A 146 -0.31 -8.54 5.84
C ARG A 146 0.47 -7.88 4.73
N ILE A 147 -0.13 -7.80 3.56
CA ILE A 147 0.38 -7.05 2.42
C ILE A 147 -0.31 -5.70 2.39
N TYR A 148 0.46 -4.62 2.36
CA TYR A 148 -0.04 -3.28 2.08
C TYR A 148 0.50 -2.82 0.73
N ILE A 149 -0.37 -2.16 -0.04
CA ILE A 149 -0.02 -1.60 -1.34
C ILE A 149 -0.57 -0.19 -1.39
N ARG A 150 0.29 0.79 -1.67
CA ARG A 150 -0.07 2.19 -1.92
C ARG A 150 0.42 2.57 -3.31
N ALA A 151 -0.47 3.09 -4.14
CA ALA A 151 -0.12 3.57 -5.48
C ALA A 151 -0.56 5.02 -5.65
N VAL A 152 0.32 5.84 -6.23
CA VAL A 152 -0.04 7.17 -6.74
C VAL A 152 -0.41 6.98 -8.22
N ILE A 153 -1.56 7.53 -8.61
CA ILE A 153 -2.15 7.38 -9.93
C ILE A 153 -2.17 8.77 -10.57
N GLU A 154 -1.40 8.90 -11.65
CA GLU A 154 -1.32 10.07 -12.52
C GLU A 154 -2.28 9.97 -13.71
#